data_AF-A0A7G9Z878-F1
#
_entry.id   AF-A0A7G9Z878-F1
#
_cell.length_a   1.000
_cell.length_b   1.000
_cell.length_c   1.000
_cell.angle_alpha   90.00
_cell.angle_beta   90.00
_cell.angle_gamma   90.00
#
_symmetry.space_group_name_H-M   'P 1'
#
loop_
_entity.id
_entity.type
_entity.pdbx_description
1 polymer ?
#
loop_
_entity_poly.entity_id
_entity_poly.type
_entity_poly.pdbx_seq_one_letter_code
_entity_poly.pdbx_strand_id
1 'polypeptide(L)'
;MNNTKKIKEILAQIHPKFLLDHYWNILDLINCFVNSEDKEYFTISDLEEKITEEINSPSNPFQLRLSLRSKEVIAEVVSELVNAGLLIKEEEKFKKRDTLSKFCYLLKEKFQANLRRYVTWGLWYLYNHGTTSFSSTELVSLLSYSYGDLYEEIPHLGKWKEGKWFELLKKQGNKWKLIEVPYPSARSILIRDIYNRLNKPISILSKFKTEFYGEEIIATLRKLEENSAERVLKKIGLKREGDKWKIDEDILSNIEKLLSGGIKIPLGGIIYKNPYFRLQSRNMYVDIPNSSTQDFLDGVTRICETNTGNVYEEARELASDYNRNFERNLGGWIRFVVTKQSFSKKPFAIQLRINWDEFNAFLDEFAASDIELWKKYSYILECRAPSLGLILRGDTSKRCKMR
;
A
#
# COMPACT_ATOMS: atom_id res chain seq x y z
N MET A 1 -15.88 11.55 -18.22
CA MET A 1 -14.75 10.65 -18.58
C MET A 1 -14.36 9.82 -17.36
N ASN A 2 -14.29 8.51 -17.51
CA ASN A 2 -14.16 7.56 -16.39
C ASN A 2 -12.83 7.79 -15.63
N ASN A 3 -12.87 7.99 -14.31
CA ASN A 3 -11.70 8.35 -13.46
C ASN A 3 -10.51 7.37 -13.64
N THR A 4 -10.80 6.11 -13.95
CA THR A 4 -9.82 5.05 -14.20
C THR A 4 -8.98 5.29 -15.47
N LYS A 5 -9.55 5.90 -16.50
CA LYS A 5 -8.86 6.18 -17.77
C LYS A 5 -7.78 7.25 -17.56
N LYS A 6 -8.10 8.30 -16.81
CA LYS A 6 -7.19 9.40 -16.48
C LYS A 6 -5.97 8.94 -15.66
N ILE A 7 -6.16 8.00 -14.75
CA ILE A 7 -5.05 7.44 -13.93
C ILE A 7 -4.07 6.60 -14.76
N LYS A 8 -4.56 5.81 -15.72
CA LYS A 8 -3.69 5.02 -16.61
C LYS A 8 -2.82 5.90 -17.49
N GLU A 9 -3.40 6.99 -17.99
CA GLU A 9 -2.67 8.01 -18.76
C GLU A 9 -1.55 8.63 -17.92
N ILE A 10 -1.84 8.99 -16.66
CA ILE A 10 -0.82 9.49 -15.72
C ILE A 10 0.28 8.44 -15.47
N LEU A 11 -0.09 7.18 -15.21
CA LEU A 11 0.88 6.09 -14.98
C LEU A 11 1.72 5.76 -16.24
N ALA A 12 1.20 6.03 -17.44
CA ALA A 12 1.97 5.89 -18.67
C ALA A 12 3.06 6.96 -18.79
N GLN A 13 2.83 8.16 -18.24
CA GLN A 13 3.73 9.32 -18.37
C GLN A 13 4.76 9.40 -17.25
N ILE A 14 4.40 9.03 -16.02
CA ILE A 14 5.28 9.14 -14.84
C ILE A 14 6.17 7.92 -14.71
N HIS A 15 7.46 8.16 -14.47
CA HIS A 15 8.43 7.10 -14.27
C HIS A 15 8.15 6.29 -12.98
N PRO A 16 8.24 4.94 -12.99
CA PRO A 16 7.99 4.10 -11.81
C PRO A 16 8.86 4.38 -10.58
N LYS A 17 10.02 5.02 -10.78
CA LYS A 17 10.96 5.44 -9.71
C LYS A 17 10.32 6.30 -8.61
N PHE A 18 9.15 6.88 -8.85
CA PHE A 18 8.34 7.58 -7.84
C PHE A 18 7.96 6.71 -6.62
N LEU A 19 8.15 5.39 -6.67
CA LEU A 19 8.02 4.49 -5.52
C LEU A 19 9.33 4.23 -4.77
N LEU A 20 10.47 4.72 -5.26
CA LEU A 20 11.71 4.75 -4.49
C LEU A 20 11.55 5.76 -3.36
N ASP A 21 12.13 5.44 -2.20
CA ASP A 21 11.99 6.20 -0.94
C ASP A 21 12.23 7.72 -1.09
N HIS A 22 13.31 8.13 -1.75
CA HIS A 22 13.69 9.53 -1.92
C HIS A 22 12.78 10.30 -2.90
N TYR A 23 12.35 9.69 -4.01
CA TYR A 23 11.31 10.28 -4.86
C TYR A 23 9.97 10.36 -4.12
N TRP A 24 9.62 9.31 -3.38
CA TRP A 24 8.39 9.27 -2.59
C TRP A 24 8.38 10.35 -1.50
N ASN A 25 9.52 10.62 -0.86
CA ASN A 25 9.64 11.66 0.16
C ASN A 25 9.24 13.03 -0.42
N ILE A 26 9.74 13.38 -1.61
CA ILE A 26 9.34 14.62 -2.30
C ILE A 26 7.86 14.61 -2.67
N LEU A 27 7.36 13.49 -3.20
CA LEU A 27 5.96 13.38 -3.57
C LEU A 27 5.01 13.56 -2.37
N ASP A 28 5.34 12.95 -1.23
CA ASP A 28 4.57 13.04 0.00
C ASP A 28 4.64 14.46 0.59
N LEU A 29 5.84 15.07 0.53
CA LEU A 29 6.07 16.46 0.92
C LEU A 29 5.17 17.41 0.12
N ILE A 30 5.22 17.36 -1.22
CA ILE A 30 4.35 18.17 -2.10
C ILE A 30 2.86 17.92 -1.81
N ASN A 31 2.48 16.66 -1.60
CA ASN A 31 1.08 16.32 -1.32
C ASN A 31 0.60 16.90 0.03
N CYS A 32 1.49 17.01 1.02
CA CYS A 32 1.23 17.57 2.35
C CYS A 32 1.34 19.10 2.41
N PHE A 33 2.20 19.73 1.61
CA PHE A 33 2.48 21.18 1.63
C PHE A 33 1.23 22.04 1.51
N VAL A 34 0.25 21.62 0.71
CA VAL A 34 -0.97 22.38 0.42
C VAL A 34 -2.10 22.09 1.42
N ASN A 35 -1.91 21.15 2.35
CA ASN A 35 -2.94 20.78 3.32
C ASN A 35 -2.76 21.47 4.69
N SER A 36 -1.60 22.05 4.99
CA SER A 36 -1.26 22.51 6.35
C SER A 36 -1.31 24.02 6.56
N GLU A 37 -1.27 24.83 5.50
CA GLU A 37 -1.28 26.30 5.57
C GLU A 37 -1.95 26.85 4.30
N ASP A 38 -2.58 28.02 4.36
CA ASP A 38 -3.34 28.71 3.29
C ASP A 38 -2.54 29.04 1.99
N LYS A 39 -1.46 28.33 1.70
CA LYS A 39 -0.63 28.48 0.51
C LYS A 39 -1.12 27.56 -0.61
N GLU A 40 -1.83 28.16 -1.55
CA GLU A 40 -2.26 27.51 -2.81
C GLU A 40 -1.06 27.17 -3.73
N TYR A 41 0.10 27.82 -3.51
CA TYR A 41 1.30 27.72 -4.33
C TYR A 41 2.55 27.40 -3.50
N PHE A 42 3.53 26.74 -4.12
CA PHE A 42 4.87 26.50 -3.58
C PHE A 42 5.94 26.66 -4.66
N THR A 43 7.21 26.76 -4.26
CA THR A 43 8.40 26.85 -5.14
C THR A 43 9.34 25.66 -4.87
N ILE A 44 10.33 25.45 -5.74
CA ILE A 44 11.39 24.47 -5.49
C ILE A 44 12.17 24.84 -4.22
N SER A 45 12.44 26.13 -4.00
CA SER A 45 13.14 26.62 -2.81
C SER A 45 12.38 26.32 -1.51
N ASP A 46 11.05 26.37 -1.51
CA ASP A 46 10.25 25.96 -0.34
C ASP A 46 10.48 24.47 0.00
N LEU A 47 10.56 23.60 -1.01
CA LEU A 47 10.85 22.17 -0.81
C LEU A 47 12.29 21.96 -0.31
N GLU A 48 13.24 22.69 -0.89
CA GLU A 48 14.65 22.65 -0.48
C GLU A 48 14.86 23.10 0.97
N GLU A 49 14.16 24.15 1.39
CA GLU A 49 14.18 24.67 2.76
C GLU A 49 13.72 23.60 3.74
N LYS A 50 12.53 23.02 3.54
CA LYS A 50 12.01 21.96 4.44
C LYS A 50 12.93 20.74 4.51
N ILE A 51 13.50 20.31 3.39
CA ILE A 51 14.42 19.17 3.39
C ILE A 51 15.74 19.55 4.08
N THR A 52 16.18 20.79 3.96
CA THR A 52 17.37 21.29 4.66
C THR A 52 17.14 21.36 6.18
N GLU A 53 15.93 21.71 6.63
CA GLU A 53 15.55 21.61 8.05
C GLU A 53 15.64 20.16 8.56
N GLU A 54 15.13 19.18 7.80
CA GLU A 54 15.25 17.76 8.14
C GLU A 54 16.70 17.27 8.18
N ILE A 55 17.56 17.78 7.28
CA ILE A 55 19.00 17.46 7.26
C ILE A 55 19.70 18.03 8.49
N ASN A 56 19.33 19.24 8.92
CA ASN A 56 19.94 19.91 10.06
C ASN A 56 19.49 19.34 11.41
N SER A 57 18.29 18.76 11.47
CA SER A 57 17.74 18.14 12.69
C SER A 57 17.25 16.71 12.42
N PRO A 58 18.14 15.77 12.03
CA PRO A 58 17.73 14.45 11.61
C PRO A 58 17.30 13.62 12.83
N SER A 59 16.14 12.96 12.74
CA SER A 59 15.66 12.06 13.79
C SER A 59 16.57 10.84 13.98
N ASN A 60 17.23 10.40 12.90
CA ASN A 60 18.16 9.27 12.87
C ASN A 60 19.01 9.31 11.58
N PRO A 61 20.10 8.51 11.49
CA PRO A 61 20.98 8.48 10.31
C PRO A 61 20.29 8.10 9.00
N PHE A 62 19.27 7.23 9.01
CA PHE A 62 18.53 6.88 7.77
C PHE A 62 17.75 8.06 7.23
N GLN A 63 17.12 8.81 8.13
CA GLN A 63 16.37 10.00 7.72
C GLN A 63 17.31 11.05 7.15
N LEU A 64 18.49 11.27 7.75
CA LEU A 64 19.51 12.15 7.18
C LEU A 64 19.88 11.73 5.74
N ARG A 65 20.20 10.45 5.53
CA ARG A 65 20.58 9.93 4.20
C ARG A 65 19.43 10.00 3.20
N LEU A 66 18.21 9.73 3.63
CA LEU A 66 17.00 9.88 2.82
C LEU A 66 16.80 11.33 2.40
N SER A 67 16.87 12.29 3.32
CA SER A 67 16.67 13.72 3.04
C SER A 67 17.77 14.26 2.11
N LEU A 68 19.03 13.82 2.26
CA LEU A 68 20.11 14.15 1.32
C LEU A 68 19.80 13.69 -0.12
N ARG A 69 19.45 12.41 -0.32
CA ARG A 69 19.06 11.90 -1.66
C ARG A 69 17.79 12.55 -2.19
N SER A 70 16.84 12.85 -1.31
CA SER A 70 15.58 13.52 -1.69
C SER A 70 15.88 14.92 -2.24
N LYS A 71 16.82 15.64 -1.62
CA LYS A 71 17.24 16.98 -2.06
C LYS A 71 17.72 17.00 -3.50
N GLU A 72 18.46 15.96 -3.92
CA GLU A 72 19.04 15.86 -5.27
C GLU A 72 17.98 15.66 -6.36
N VAL A 73 16.81 15.12 -6.02
CA VAL A 73 15.75 14.78 -7.00
C VAL A 73 14.57 15.76 -7.01
N ILE A 74 14.60 16.85 -6.22
CA ILE A 74 13.47 17.80 -6.11
C ILE A 74 13.06 18.33 -7.49
N ALA A 75 14.01 18.92 -8.22
CA ALA A 75 13.74 19.56 -9.50
C ALA A 75 13.20 18.57 -10.54
N GLU A 76 13.76 17.36 -10.55
CA GLU A 76 13.33 16.27 -11.43
C GLU A 76 11.90 15.81 -11.11
N VAL A 77 11.60 15.56 -9.83
CA VAL A 77 10.26 15.18 -9.37
C VAL A 77 9.23 16.23 -9.76
N VAL A 78 9.50 17.50 -9.47
CA VAL A 78 8.58 18.61 -9.79
C VAL A 78 8.35 18.69 -11.31
N SER A 79 9.42 18.60 -12.11
CA SER A 79 9.34 18.61 -13.57
C SER A 79 8.48 17.46 -14.12
N GLU A 80 8.70 16.23 -13.66
CA GLU A 80 7.88 15.08 -14.09
C GLU A 80 6.41 15.22 -13.69
N LEU A 81 6.11 15.76 -12.50
CA LEU A 81 4.74 16.00 -12.07
C LEU A 81 4.05 17.11 -12.87
N VAL A 82 4.78 18.14 -13.31
CA VAL A 82 4.25 19.17 -14.22
C VAL A 82 3.97 18.56 -15.60
N ASN A 83 4.90 17.79 -16.15
CA ASN A 83 4.77 17.14 -17.46
C ASN A 83 3.59 16.16 -17.49
N ALA A 84 3.37 15.44 -16.38
CA ALA A 84 2.23 14.54 -16.23
C ALA A 84 0.89 15.24 -15.94
N GLY A 85 0.87 16.58 -15.89
CA GLY A 85 -0.31 17.37 -15.60
C GLY A 85 -0.87 17.14 -14.19
N LEU A 86 -0.03 16.80 -13.22
CA LEU A 86 -0.38 16.70 -11.80
C LEU A 86 -0.12 18.01 -11.03
N LEU A 87 0.79 18.83 -11.55
CA LEU A 87 1.04 20.20 -11.10
C LEU A 87 0.71 21.20 -12.23
N ILE A 88 0.44 22.44 -11.85
CA ILE A 88 0.37 23.60 -12.74
C ILE A 88 1.58 24.47 -12.42
N LYS A 89 2.37 24.82 -13.44
CA LYS A 89 3.48 25.77 -13.32
C LYS A 89 2.99 27.16 -13.73
N GLU A 90 3.17 28.14 -12.85
CA GLU A 90 2.90 29.56 -13.07
C GLU A 90 4.18 30.34 -12.72
N GLU A 91 4.94 30.73 -13.73
CA GLU A 91 6.28 31.29 -13.55
C GLU A 91 7.19 30.34 -12.73
N GLU A 92 7.66 30.78 -11.56
CA GLU A 92 8.49 29.99 -10.63
C GLU A 92 7.66 29.29 -9.53
N LYS A 93 6.33 29.39 -9.60
CA LYS A 93 5.42 28.81 -8.62
C LYS A 93 4.70 27.61 -9.18
N PHE A 94 4.35 26.69 -8.29
CA PHE A 94 3.66 25.45 -8.60
C PHE A 94 2.39 25.32 -7.78
N LYS A 95 1.32 24.91 -8.44
CA LYS A 95 0.02 24.64 -7.84
C LYS A 95 -0.37 23.18 -8.03
N LYS A 96 -0.89 22.58 -6.96
CA LYS A 96 -1.38 21.21 -6.96
C LYS A 96 -2.72 21.10 -7.67
N ARG A 97 -2.89 20.08 -8.51
CA ARG A 97 -4.22 19.68 -9.03
C ARG A 97 -4.85 18.62 -8.12
N ASP A 98 -6.18 18.55 -8.09
CA ASP A 98 -6.94 17.54 -7.34
C ASP A 98 -6.56 16.09 -7.70
N THR A 99 -6.06 15.88 -8.92
CA THR A 99 -5.59 14.58 -9.39
C THR A 99 -4.32 14.11 -8.68
N LEU A 100 -3.48 15.00 -8.16
CA LEU A 100 -2.25 14.64 -7.46
C LEU A 100 -2.56 13.83 -6.19
N SER A 101 -3.48 14.30 -5.35
CA SER A 101 -3.80 13.55 -4.12
C SER A 101 -4.39 12.18 -4.39
N LYS A 102 -5.22 12.05 -5.44
CA LYS A 102 -5.74 10.75 -5.89
C LYS A 102 -4.62 9.83 -6.38
N PHE A 103 -3.65 10.39 -7.10
CA PHE A 103 -2.47 9.66 -7.57
C PHE A 103 -1.59 9.19 -6.41
N CYS A 104 -1.24 10.08 -5.46
CA CYS A 104 -0.46 9.72 -4.27
C CYS A 104 -1.17 8.64 -3.44
N TYR A 105 -2.48 8.79 -3.22
CA TYR A 105 -3.28 7.80 -2.52
C TYR A 105 -3.25 6.43 -3.23
N LEU A 106 -3.40 6.41 -4.56
CA LEU A 106 -3.32 5.20 -5.35
C LEU A 106 -1.95 4.52 -5.18
N LEU A 107 -0.85 5.25 -5.31
CA LEU A 107 0.50 4.70 -5.17
C LEU A 107 0.72 4.11 -3.76
N LYS A 108 0.34 4.86 -2.72
CA LYS A 108 0.46 4.43 -1.32
C LYS A 108 -0.33 3.16 -1.04
N GLU A 109 -1.61 3.14 -1.39
CA GLU A 109 -2.52 2.05 -1.02
C GLU A 109 -2.39 0.82 -1.91
N LYS A 110 -2.04 1.01 -3.20
CA LYS A 110 -2.09 -0.08 -4.19
C LYS A 110 -0.73 -0.52 -4.67
N PHE A 111 0.30 0.33 -4.69
CA PHE A 111 1.58 -0.01 -5.30
C PHE A 111 2.68 -0.29 -4.27
N GLN A 112 2.84 0.54 -3.22
CA GLN A 112 3.93 0.39 -2.24
C GLN A 112 3.99 -0.99 -1.57
N ALA A 113 2.83 -1.62 -1.33
CA ALA A 113 2.76 -2.95 -0.72
C ALA A 113 2.62 -4.09 -1.74
N ASN A 114 2.50 -3.80 -3.04
CA ASN A 114 2.14 -4.77 -4.06
C ASN A 114 3.17 -4.81 -5.20
N LEU A 115 4.13 -5.71 -5.04
CA LEU A 115 5.16 -5.99 -6.05
C LEU A 115 4.56 -6.25 -7.44
N ARG A 116 3.44 -6.99 -7.53
CA ARG A 116 2.83 -7.32 -8.81
C ARG A 116 2.39 -6.05 -9.53
N ARG A 117 1.73 -5.13 -8.83
CA ARG A 117 1.29 -3.85 -9.40
C ARG A 117 2.47 -2.95 -9.73
N TYR A 118 3.50 -2.91 -8.88
CA TYR A 118 4.70 -2.11 -9.18
C TYR A 118 5.40 -2.55 -10.46
N VAL A 119 5.64 -3.85 -10.61
CA VAL A 119 6.20 -4.40 -11.86
C VAL A 119 5.26 -4.15 -13.04
N THR A 120 3.94 -4.29 -12.86
CA THR A 120 2.96 -4.02 -13.91
C THR A 120 2.99 -2.56 -14.36
N TRP A 121 3.23 -1.61 -13.46
CA TRP A 121 3.42 -0.20 -13.82
C TRP A 121 4.68 -0.02 -14.68
N GLY A 122 5.79 -0.67 -14.33
CA GLY A 122 6.99 -0.69 -15.17
C GLY A 122 6.73 -1.20 -16.59
N LEU A 123 5.95 -2.27 -16.74
CA LEU A 123 5.55 -2.79 -18.05
C LEU A 123 4.69 -1.80 -18.84
N TRP A 124 3.73 -1.17 -18.18
CA TRP A 124 2.86 -0.18 -18.79
C TRP A 124 3.65 1.05 -19.24
N TYR A 125 4.60 1.51 -18.43
CA TYR A 125 5.50 2.61 -18.77
C TYR A 125 6.35 2.27 -20.02
N LEU A 126 7.01 1.11 -20.03
CA LEU A 126 7.80 0.63 -21.18
C LEU A 126 6.99 0.58 -22.47
N TYR A 127 5.79 -0.02 -22.41
CA TYR A 127 4.93 -0.16 -23.57
C TYR A 127 4.52 1.19 -24.16
N ASN A 128 4.11 2.15 -23.32
CA ASN A 128 3.71 3.48 -23.76
C ASN A 128 4.89 4.33 -24.27
N HIS A 129 6.13 3.92 -23.99
CA HIS A 129 7.35 4.51 -24.54
C HIS A 129 7.91 3.69 -25.73
N GLY A 130 7.07 2.87 -26.38
CA GLY A 130 7.43 2.14 -27.60
C GLY A 130 8.26 0.87 -27.39
N THR A 131 8.50 0.45 -26.14
CA THR A 131 9.26 -0.76 -25.85
C THR A 131 8.34 -1.96 -25.66
N THR A 132 8.27 -2.82 -26.67
CA THR A 132 7.48 -4.07 -26.65
C THR A 132 8.30 -5.32 -26.31
N SER A 133 9.63 -5.19 -26.27
CA SER A 133 10.55 -6.27 -25.95
C SER A 133 11.70 -5.78 -25.08
N PHE A 134 11.91 -6.41 -23.93
CA PHE A 134 12.86 -5.94 -22.92
C PHE A 134 13.48 -7.10 -22.12
N SER A 135 14.68 -6.91 -21.61
CA SER A 135 15.38 -7.79 -20.69
C SER A 135 14.97 -7.53 -19.23
N SER A 136 15.19 -8.50 -18.34
CA SER A 136 14.93 -8.29 -16.92
C SER A 136 15.78 -7.18 -16.31
N THR A 137 17.00 -6.98 -16.81
CA THR A 137 17.90 -5.90 -16.39
C THR A 137 17.35 -4.52 -16.77
N GLU A 138 16.83 -4.34 -17.99
CA GLU A 138 16.18 -3.09 -18.43
C GLU A 138 14.97 -2.75 -17.54
N LEU A 139 14.12 -3.73 -17.24
CA LEU A 139 12.99 -3.51 -16.33
C LEU A 139 13.48 -3.15 -14.92
N VAL A 140 14.51 -3.83 -14.40
CA VAL A 140 15.05 -3.54 -13.07
C VAL A 140 15.68 -2.14 -13.02
N SER A 141 16.34 -1.68 -14.09
CA SER A 141 16.87 -0.31 -14.13
C SER A 141 15.78 0.76 -14.03
N LEU A 142 14.55 0.48 -14.43
CA LEU A 142 13.41 1.39 -14.24
C LEU A 142 12.85 1.36 -12.81
N LEU A 143 12.93 0.21 -12.14
CA LEU A 143 12.26 -0.04 -10.85
C LEU A 143 13.19 0.09 -9.63
N SER A 144 14.49 0.27 -9.86
CA SER A 144 15.51 0.22 -8.82
C SER A 144 16.37 1.49 -8.80
N TYR A 145 17.14 1.63 -7.73
CA TYR A 145 18.11 2.68 -7.51
C TYR A 145 19.24 2.62 -8.55
N SER A 146 19.86 3.76 -8.82
CA SER A 146 21.03 3.82 -9.69
C SER A 146 22.22 3.06 -9.06
N TYR A 147 23.22 2.70 -9.86
CA TYR A 147 24.45 2.13 -9.28
C TYR A 147 25.15 3.14 -8.36
N GLY A 148 25.13 4.44 -8.72
CA GLY A 148 25.69 5.52 -7.90
C GLY A 148 25.08 5.55 -6.51
N ASP A 149 23.74 5.63 -6.43
CA ASP A 149 23.02 5.69 -5.15
C ASP A 149 23.35 4.49 -4.26
N LEU A 150 23.47 3.30 -4.87
CA LEU A 150 23.80 2.06 -4.16
C LEU A 150 25.22 2.10 -3.59
N TYR A 151 26.20 2.51 -4.39
CA TYR A 151 27.60 2.63 -3.93
C TYR A 151 27.77 3.69 -2.86
N GLU A 152 27.10 4.82 -3.01
CA GLU A 152 27.13 5.92 -2.04
C GLU A 152 26.48 5.56 -0.72
N GLU A 153 25.51 4.63 -0.71
CA GLU A 153 24.80 4.26 0.51
C GLU A 153 25.48 3.13 1.31
N ILE A 154 26.29 2.28 0.67
CA ILE A 154 27.03 1.19 1.34
C ILE A 154 27.80 1.65 2.60
N PRO A 155 28.55 2.78 2.60
CA PRO A 155 29.27 3.27 3.77
C PRO A 155 28.37 3.66 4.95
N HIS A 156 27.10 3.95 4.70
CA HIS A 156 26.18 4.52 5.69
C HIS A 156 25.19 3.48 6.26
N LEU A 157 25.34 2.22 5.86
CA LEU A 157 24.52 1.14 6.38
C LEU A 157 24.79 0.93 7.87
N GLY A 158 23.77 1.02 8.72
CA GLY A 158 23.92 0.81 10.17
C GLY A 158 22.77 0.08 10.83
N LYS A 159 22.99 -0.64 11.92
CA LYS A 159 22.01 -1.44 12.65
C LYS A 159 21.64 -0.78 13.97
N TRP A 160 20.33 -0.69 14.26
CA TRP A 160 19.86 -0.26 15.57
C TRP A 160 19.90 -1.43 16.55
N LYS A 161 20.63 -1.24 17.65
CA LYS A 161 20.75 -2.21 18.74
C LYS A 161 20.99 -1.45 20.03
N GLU A 162 20.34 -1.85 21.13
CA GLU A 162 20.59 -1.28 22.47
C GLU A 162 20.52 0.27 22.54
N GLY A 163 19.60 0.88 21.78
CA GLY A 163 19.42 2.32 21.79
C GLY A 163 20.50 3.12 21.03
N LYS A 164 21.34 2.45 20.24
CA LYS A 164 22.41 3.08 19.44
C LYS A 164 22.46 2.52 18.02
N TRP A 165 22.97 3.34 17.10
CA TRP A 165 23.28 2.95 15.73
C TRP A 165 24.71 2.43 15.66
N PHE A 166 24.87 1.25 15.07
CA PHE A 166 26.17 0.63 14.82
C PHE A 166 26.40 0.51 13.32
N GLU A 167 27.60 0.82 12.84
CA GLU A 167 27.96 0.58 11.44
C GLU A 167 27.84 -0.91 11.11
N LEU A 168 27.30 -1.23 9.93
CA LEU A 168 27.23 -2.60 9.44
C LEU A 168 28.55 -3.05 8.81
N LEU A 169 29.24 -2.14 8.14
CA LEU A 169 30.43 -2.41 7.35
C LEU A 169 31.55 -1.42 7.68
N LYS A 170 32.78 -1.91 7.79
CA LYS A 170 34.00 -1.09 7.89
C LYS A 170 34.82 -1.22 6.63
N LYS A 171 35.23 -0.10 6.02
CA LYS A 171 36.11 -0.13 4.85
C LYS A 171 37.51 -0.60 5.25
N GLN A 172 38.06 -1.57 4.52
CA GLN A 172 39.43 -2.07 4.64
C GLN A 172 40.05 -2.17 3.25
N GLY A 173 40.82 -1.16 2.85
CA GLY A 173 41.32 -1.03 1.48
C GLY A 173 40.18 -0.92 0.47
N ASN A 174 40.11 -1.86 -0.47
CA ASN A 174 39.04 -1.97 -1.47
C ASN A 174 37.89 -2.91 -1.05
N LYS A 175 37.92 -3.46 0.16
CA LYS A 175 36.88 -4.35 0.68
C LYS A 175 36.09 -3.72 1.83
N TRP A 176 34.92 -4.27 2.07
CA TRP A 176 34.06 -3.99 3.20
C TRP A 176 34.08 -5.18 4.16
N LYS A 177 34.52 -4.95 5.40
CA LYS A 177 34.50 -5.94 6.47
C LYS A 177 33.19 -5.81 7.25
N LEU A 178 32.49 -6.92 7.44
CA LEU A 178 31.29 -7.01 8.25
C LEU A 178 31.60 -6.76 9.72
N ILE A 179 30.91 -5.79 10.32
CA ILE A 179 30.95 -5.53 11.76
C ILE A 179 29.74 -6.17 12.43
N GLU A 180 28.56 -5.96 11.86
CA GLU A 180 27.28 -6.41 12.41
C GLU A 180 26.44 -7.09 11.33
N VAL A 181 25.73 -8.16 11.69
CA VAL A 181 24.82 -8.85 10.76
C VAL A 181 23.50 -8.08 10.67
N PRO A 182 23.05 -7.67 9.48
CA PRO A 182 21.79 -6.93 9.32
C PRO A 182 20.57 -7.81 9.61
N TYR A 183 19.45 -7.19 10.01
CA TYR A 183 18.21 -7.92 10.25
C TYR A 183 17.64 -8.50 8.95
N PRO A 184 17.29 -9.79 8.91
CA PRO A 184 16.64 -10.37 7.75
C PRO A 184 15.23 -9.80 7.64
N SER A 185 14.91 -9.20 6.49
CA SER A 185 13.53 -8.83 6.20
C SER A 185 12.90 -9.83 5.20
N ALA A 186 11.60 -10.05 5.37
CA ALA A 186 10.80 -11.04 4.63
C ALA A 186 10.07 -10.47 3.39
N ARG A 187 10.00 -9.13 3.23
CA ARG A 187 9.31 -8.50 2.08
C ARG A 187 10.06 -8.71 0.77
N SER A 188 9.38 -8.56 -0.37
CA SER A 188 10.07 -8.57 -1.67
C SER A 188 11.09 -7.43 -1.76
N ILE A 189 12.18 -7.63 -2.51
CA ILE A 189 13.31 -6.70 -2.54
C ILE A 189 12.98 -5.40 -3.27
N LEU A 190 12.24 -5.46 -4.39
CA LEU A 190 11.88 -4.31 -5.23
C LEU A 190 10.88 -3.32 -4.59
N ILE A 191 10.28 -3.62 -3.44
CA ILE A 191 9.31 -2.73 -2.76
C ILE A 191 9.87 -2.18 -1.44
N ARG A 192 11.20 -2.19 -1.30
CA ARG A 192 11.90 -1.72 -0.11
C ARG A 192 12.63 -0.42 -0.42
N ASP A 193 12.87 0.35 0.64
CA ASP A 193 13.87 1.41 0.66
C ASP A 193 15.28 0.86 0.38
N ILE A 194 16.18 1.75 -0.02
CA ILE A 194 17.55 1.41 -0.42
C ILE A 194 18.30 0.65 0.67
N TYR A 195 18.08 1.04 1.92
CA TYR A 195 18.75 0.47 3.08
C TYR A 195 18.38 -1.01 3.27
N ASN A 196 17.08 -1.32 3.26
CA ASN A 196 16.56 -2.67 3.37
C ASN A 196 16.81 -3.51 2.11
N ARG A 197 17.08 -2.89 0.96
CA ARG A 197 17.56 -3.58 -0.26
C ARG A 197 19.01 -4.03 -0.10
N LEU A 198 19.91 -3.15 0.34
CA LEU A 198 21.34 -3.45 0.53
C LEU A 198 21.60 -4.41 1.70
N ASN A 199 20.78 -4.38 2.75
CA ASN A 199 20.89 -5.33 3.85
C ASN A 199 20.69 -6.80 3.44
N LYS A 200 19.86 -7.05 2.41
CA LYS A 200 19.53 -8.40 1.97
C LYS A 200 20.72 -9.17 1.35
N PRO A 201 21.44 -8.64 0.34
CA PRO A 201 22.64 -9.29 -0.19
C PRO A 201 23.72 -9.42 0.88
N ILE A 202 23.93 -8.42 1.75
CA ILE A 202 24.90 -8.50 2.85
C ILE A 202 24.57 -9.67 3.78
N SER A 203 23.31 -9.83 4.18
CA SER A 203 22.84 -10.96 5.00
C SER A 203 23.04 -12.33 4.32
N ILE A 204 23.02 -12.38 2.99
CA ILE A 204 23.24 -13.61 2.22
C ILE A 204 24.74 -13.92 2.16
N LEU A 205 25.55 -12.94 1.80
CA LEU A 205 27.01 -13.08 1.69
C LEU A 205 27.66 -13.35 3.05
N SER A 206 27.13 -12.75 4.13
CA SER A 206 27.63 -12.90 5.50
C SER A 206 27.58 -14.33 6.04
N LYS A 207 26.80 -15.21 5.40
CA LYS A 207 26.74 -16.63 5.77
C LYS A 207 27.99 -17.40 5.34
N PHE A 208 28.73 -16.88 4.37
CA PHE A 208 29.86 -17.56 3.75
C PHE A 208 31.19 -16.85 3.97
N LYS A 209 31.15 -15.52 4.19
CA LYS A 209 32.35 -14.72 4.42
C LYS A 209 32.06 -13.43 5.17
N THR A 210 33.11 -12.82 5.71
CA THR A 210 33.04 -11.57 6.49
C THR A 210 33.59 -10.36 5.75
N GLU A 211 34.12 -10.52 4.55
CA GLU A 211 34.65 -9.44 3.71
C GLU A 211 34.07 -9.51 2.29
N PHE A 212 33.70 -8.36 1.73
CA PHE A 212 33.03 -8.25 0.44
C PHE A 212 33.61 -7.10 -0.40
N TYR A 213 33.54 -7.23 -1.72
CA TYR A 213 33.70 -6.08 -2.61
C TYR A 213 32.36 -5.35 -2.77
N GLY A 214 32.38 -4.04 -3.03
CA GLY A 214 31.14 -3.27 -3.26
C GLY A 214 30.37 -3.81 -4.48
N GLU A 215 31.11 -4.15 -5.53
CA GLU A 215 30.64 -4.77 -6.77
C GLU A 215 29.87 -6.05 -6.48
N GLU A 216 30.33 -6.84 -5.51
CA GLU A 216 29.73 -8.13 -5.18
C GLU A 216 28.41 -7.96 -4.43
N ILE A 217 28.35 -7.00 -3.50
CA ILE A 217 27.10 -6.64 -2.81
C ILE A 217 26.06 -6.21 -3.83
N ILE A 218 26.45 -5.34 -4.77
CA ILE A 218 25.54 -4.81 -5.80
C ILE A 218 25.17 -5.87 -6.84
N ALA A 219 26.10 -6.68 -7.32
CA ALA A 219 25.79 -7.78 -8.24
C ALA A 219 24.81 -8.79 -7.61
N THR A 220 25.00 -9.09 -6.33
CA THR A 220 24.07 -9.94 -5.57
C THR A 220 22.70 -9.27 -5.45
N LEU A 221 22.64 -7.96 -5.19
CA LEU A 221 21.39 -7.19 -5.17
C LEU A 221 20.67 -7.28 -6.52
N ARG A 222 21.35 -6.96 -7.63
CA ARG A 222 20.77 -6.96 -8.98
C ARG A 222 20.19 -8.31 -9.35
N LYS A 223 20.92 -9.40 -9.07
CA LYS A 223 20.42 -10.76 -9.26
C LYS A 223 19.15 -11.04 -8.46
N LEU A 224 19.04 -10.56 -7.23
CA LEU A 224 17.83 -10.72 -6.40
C LEU A 224 16.65 -9.90 -6.95
N GLU A 225 16.92 -8.70 -7.45
CA GLU A 225 15.92 -7.82 -8.07
C GLU A 225 15.38 -8.41 -9.37
N GLU A 226 16.25 -8.87 -10.27
CA GLU A 226 15.89 -9.55 -11.51
C GLU A 226 15.05 -10.80 -11.23
N ASN A 227 15.51 -11.68 -10.34
CA ASN A 227 14.74 -12.85 -9.92
C ASN A 227 13.37 -12.49 -9.30
N SER A 228 13.27 -11.34 -8.64
CA SER A 228 12.00 -10.84 -8.12
C SER A 228 11.08 -10.38 -9.23
N ALA A 229 11.59 -9.61 -10.20
CA ALA A 229 10.85 -9.15 -11.36
C ALA A 229 10.38 -10.34 -12.22
N GLU A 230 11.29 -11.24 -12.60
CA GLU A 230 10.97 -12.41 -13.43
C GLU A 230 9.86 -13.28 -12.84
N ARG A 231 9.86 -13.51 -11.52
CA ARG A 231 8.79 -14.26 -10.84
C ARG A 231 7.43 -13.59 -11.02
N VAL A 232 7.37 -12.27 -11.12
CA VAL A 232 6.14 -11.54 -11.39
C VAL A 232 5.78 -11.60 -12.87
N LEU A 233 6.74 -11.41 -13.77
CA LEU A 233 6.51 -11.50 -15.22
C LEU A 233 5.89 -12.85 -15.61
N LYS A 234 6.46 -13.95 -15.09
CA LYS A 234 5.92 -15.31 -15.25
C LYS A 234 4.49 -15.45 -14.71
N LYS A 235 4.18 -14.80 -13.57
CA LYS A 235 2.83 -14.82 -12.98
C LYS A 235 1.82 -13.95 -13.71
N ILE A 236 2.26 -12.91 -14.41
CA ILE A 236 1.40 -12.10 -15.29
C ILE A 236 1.13 -12.85 -16.60
N GLY A 237 2.02 -13.77 -16.98
CA GLY A 237 1.88 -14.62 -18.16
C GLY A 237 2.70 -14.14 -19.36
N LEU A 238 3.66 -13.23 -19.17
CA LEU A 238 4.52 -12.78 -20.26
C LEU A 238 5.33 -13.95 -20.82
N LYS A 239 5.42 -14.00 -22.14
CA LYS A 239 6.28 -14.95 -22.86
C LYS A 239 7.70 -14.42 -22.92
N ARG A 240 8.65 -15.34 -22.84
CA ARG A 240 10.08 -15.06 -22.99
C ARG A 240 10.55 -15.64 -24.32
N GLU A 241 11.14 -14.80 -25.15
CA GLU A 241 11.75 -15.14 -26.43
C GLU A 241 13.26 -14.85 -26.33
N GLY A 242 14.06 -15.92 -26.23
CA GLY A 242 15.48 -15.80 -25.92
C GLY A 242 15.73 -15.17 -24.54
N ASP A 243 16.47 -14.08 -24.51
CA ASP A 243 16.78 -13.29 -23.31
C ASP A 243 15.77 -12.18 -23.01
N LYS A 244 14.79 -11.95 -23.89
CA LYS A 244 13.82 -10.87 -23.77
C LYS A 244 12.41 -11.36 -23.43
N TRP A 245 11.70 -10.53 -22.68
CA TRP A 245 10.26 -10.61 -22.42
C TRP A 245 9.51 -9.84 -23.50
N LYS A 246 8.34 -10.34 -23.91
CA LYS A 246 7.46 -9.67 -24.87
C LYS A 246 6.20 -9.15 -24.20
N ILE A 247 5.79 -7.96 -24.60
CA ILE A 247 4.47 -7.38 -24.29
C ILE A 247 3.61 -7.56 -25.55
N ASP A 248 2.70 -8.54 -25.52
CA ASP A 248 1.71 -8.77 -26.57
C ASP A 248 0.35 -8.13 -26.20
N GLU A 249 -0.55 -8.01 -27.18
CA GLU A 249 -1.86 -7.37 -27.00
C GLU A 249 -2.73 -8.09 -25.95
N ASP A 250 -2.64 -9.41 -25.86
CA ASP A 250 -3.36 -10.23 -24.88
C ASP A 250 -2.93 -9.88 -23.44
N ILE A 251 -1.62 -9.63 -23.23
CA ILE A 251 -1.08 -9.21 -21.94
C ILE A 251 -1.48 -7.78 -21.59
N LEU A 252 -1.69 -6.89 -22.56
CA LEU A 252 -2.11 -5.51 -22.30
C LEU A 252 -3.45 -5.44 -21.56
N SER A 253 -4.43 -6.24 -21.96
CA SER A 253 -5.73 -6.33 -21.25
C SER A 253 -5.55 -6.75 -19.78
N ASN A 254 -4.64 -7.70 -19.52
CA ASN A 254 -4.31 -8.15 -18.17
C ASN A 254 -3.56 -7.08 -17.36
N ILE A 255 -2.60 -6.39 -17.97
CA ILE A 255 -1.88 -5.25 -17.37
C ILE A 255 -2.88 -4.17 -16.97
N GLU A 256 -3.75 -3.79 -17.89
CA GLU A 256 -4.79 -2.81 -17.66
C GLU A 256 -5.70 -3.18 -16.50
N LYS A 257 -6.15 -4.44 -16.42
CA LYS A 257 -6.98 -4.94 -15.31
C LYS A 257 -6.24 -4.88 -13.96
N LEU A 258 -4.95 -5.20 -13.95
CA LEU A 258 -4.12 -5.16 -12.73
C LEU A 258 -3.90 -3.73 -12.23
N LEU A 259 -3.73 -2.77 -13.15
CA LEU A 259 -3.62 -1.34 -12.83
C LEU A 259 -4.97 -0.75 -12.43
N SER A 260 -6.05 -1.15 -13.11
CA SER A 260 -7.43 -0.69 -12.86
C SER A 260 -8.06 -1.27 -11.62
N GLY A 261 -7.48 -2.34 -11.03
CA GLY A 261 -8.07 -3.06 -9.92
C GLY A 261 -8.49 -2.08 -8.84
N GLY A 262 -9.81 -1.92 -8.70
CA GLY A 262 -10.45 -0.71 -8.20
C GLY A 262 -9.90 -0.20 -6.87
N ILE A 263 -10.13 1.08 -6.63
CA ILE A 263 -9.99 1.68 -5.31
C ILE A 263 -11.08 1.07 -4.42
N LYS A 264 -10.84 -0.15 -3.92
CA LYS A 264 -11.41 -0.53 -2.63
C LYS A 264 -10.68 0.35 -1.63
N ILE A 265 -11.25 1.52 -1.36
CA ILE A 265 -10.92 2.29 -0.17
C ILE A 265 -11.09 1.28 0.97
N PRO A 266 -10.04 0.99 1.75
CA PRO A 266 -10.23 0.23 2.96
C PRO A 266 -11.00 1.14 3.92
N LEU A 267 -12.33 1.12 3.81
CA LEU A 267 -13.21 1.58 4.86
C LEU A 267 -12.89 0.71 6.08
N GLY A 268 -12.65 1.36 7.22
CA GLY A 268 -11.94 0.83 8.39
C GLY A 268 -12.22 -0.65 8.68
N GLY A 269 -11.14 -1.44 8.76
CA GLY A 269 -11.25 -2.84 9.13
C GLY A 269 -11.45 -3.01 10.63
N ILE A 270 -12.60 -3.52 11.06
CA ILE A 270 -12.73 -4.08 12.40
C ILE A 270 -12.13 -5.48 12.41
N ILE A 271 -11.07 -5.65 13.20
CA ILE A 271 -10.64 -6.98 13.65
C ILE A 271 -11.60 -7.39 14.76
N TYR A 272 -12.70 -8.06 14.39
CA TYR A 272 -13.63 -8.65 15.35
C TYR A 272 -12.99 -9.94 15.91
N LYS A 273 -12.55 -9.88 17.17
CA LYS A 273 -11.98 -11.02 17.90
C LYS A 273 -13.04 -11.56 18.85
N ASN A 274 -13.61 -12.71 18.52
CA ASN A 274 -14.49 -13.46 19.39
C ASN A 274 -13.83 -14.81 19.74
N PRO A 275 -13.95 -15.33 20.97
CA PRO A 275 -13.32 -16.60 21.34
C PRO A 275 -13.94 -17.80 20.61
N TYR A 276 -15.23 -17.74 20.24
CA TYR A 276 -16.00 -18.89 19.74
C TYR A 276 -15.97 -19.05 18.21
N PHE A 277 -16.06 -17.96 17.44
CA PHE A 277 -16.14 -18.04 15.98
C PHE A 277 -15.24 -17.01 15.28
N ARG A 278 -14.98 -17.23 13.99
CA ARG A 278 -14.14 -16.34 13.17
C ARG A 278 -14.99 -15.46 12.28
N LEU A 279 -14.82 -14.14 12.34
CA LEU A 279 -15.30 -13.25 11.29
C LEU A 279 -14.31 -13.28 10.11
N GLN A 280 -14.78 -13.69 8.92
CA GLN A 280 -13.96 -13.74 7.70
C GLN A 280 -13.93 -12.41 6.94
N SER A 281 -14.98 -11.60 7.07
CA SER A 281 -15.04 -10.26 6.49
C SER A 281 -14.17 -9.32 7.31
N ARG A 282 -13.05 -8.86 6.71
CA ARG A 282 -12.03 -8.03 7.40
C ARG A 282 -12.33 -6.53 7.36
N ASN A 283 -13.36 -6.11 6.64
CA ASN A 283 -13.69 -4.70 6.42
C ASN A 283 -15.15 -4.47 6.81
N MET A 284 -15.41 -3.43 7.60
CA MET A 284 -16.73 -2.81 7.65
C MET A 284 -16.81 -1.78 6.53
N TYR A 285 -18.02 -1.59 6.04
CA TYR A 285 -18.26 -0.64 4.97
C TYR A 285 -18.99 0.54 5.61
N VAL A 286 -18.40 1.73 5.46
CA VAL A 286 -19.16 2.96 5.68
C VAL A 286 -20.35 2.86 4.73
N ASP A 287 -21.54 3.16 5.25
CA ASP A 287 -22.84 3.03 4.56
C ASP A 287 -23.54 1.66 4.66
N ILE A 288 -23.04 0.73 5.50
CA ILE A 288 -23.80 -0.48 5.91
C ILE A 288 -24.27 -0.34 7.36
N PRO A 289 -25.52 -0.72 7.70
CA PRO A 289 -26.04 -0.71 9.07
C PRO A 289 -25.19 -1.57 10.01
N ASN A 290 -24.33 -0.90 10.77
CA ASN A 290 -23.34 -1.53 11.62
C ASN A 290 -23.96 -1.97 12.95
N SER A 291 -25.01 -1.29 13.42
CA SER A 291 -25.86 -1.74 14.54
C SER A 291 -26.44 -3.11 14.26
N SER A 292 -27.11 -3.29 13.12
CA SER A 292 -27.76 -4.54 12.75
C SER A 292 -26.76 -5.68 12.52
N THR A 293 -25.56 -5.36 12.01
CA THR A 293 -24.45 -6.32 11.93
C THR A 293 -23.95 -6.73 13.32
N GLN A 294 -23.84 -5.77 14.24
CA GLN A 294 -23.40 -6.02 15.62
C GLN A 294 -24.44 -6.86 16.39
N ASP A 295 -25.72 -6.55 16.27
CA ASP A 295 -26.81 -7.31 16.89
C ASP A 295 -26.80 -8.78 16.47
N PHE A 296 -26.55 -9.04 15.17
CA PHE A 296 -26.38 -10.40 14.68
C PHE A 296 -25.18 -11.11 15.34
N LEU A 297 -24.02 -10.45 15.40
CA LEU A 297 -22.81 -11.01 15.98
C LEU A 297 -22.95 -11.28 17.49
N ASP A 298 -23.67 -10.41 18.20
CA ASP A 298 -23.96 -10.57 19.62
C ASP A 298 -24.98 -11.70 19.83
N GLY A 299 -25.97 -11.84 18.95
CA GLY A 299 -26.87 -13.00 18.91
C GLY A 299 -26.12 -14.32 18.76
N VAL A 300 -25.20 -14.41 17.81
CA VAL A 300 -24.37 -15.62 17.63
C VAL A 300 -23.46 -15.87 18.84
N THR A 301 -22.93 -14.81 19.45
CA THR A 301 -22.11 -14.93 20.67
C THR A 301 -22.91 -15.51 21.83
N ARG A 302 -24.14 -15.02 22.04
CA ARG A 302 -25.04 -15.56 23.07
C ARG A 302 -25.33 -17.04 22.83
N ILE A 303 -25.61 -17.45 21.60
CA ILE A 303 -25.80 -18.88 21.24
C ILE A 303 -24.56 -19.71 21.63
N CYS A 304 -23.35 -19.18 21.39
CA CYS A 304 -22.11 -19.88 21.77
C CYS A 304 -21.89 -19.95 23.28
N GLU A 305 -22.37 -18.97 24.04
CA GLU A 305 -22.20 -18.90 25.50
C GLU A 305 -23.22 -19.74 26.27
N THR A 306 -24.45 -19.84 25.75
CA THR A 306 -25.56 -20.49 26.45
C THR A 306 -25.79 -21.94 26.04
N ASN A 307 -25.24 -22.40 24.91
CA ASN A 307 -25.62 -23.67 24.32
C ASN A 307 -24.50 -24.71 24.28
N THR A 308 -24.81 -25.94 24.71
CA THR A 308 -23.93 -27.13 24.64
C THR A 308 -24.27 -28.04 23.45
N GLY A 309 -25.31 -27.69 22.67
CA GLY A 309 -25.79 -28.42 21.50
C GLY A 309 -25.11 -28.04 20.18
N ASN A 310 -25.83 -28.12 19.06
CA ASN A 310 -25.29 -27.89 17.72
C ASN A 310 -25.28 -26.40 17.35
N VAL A 311 -24.35 -25.66 17.97
CA VAL A 311 -24.11 -24.22 17.80
C VAL A 311 -24.02 -23.79 16.33
N TYR A 312 -23.55 -24.66 15.43
CA TYR A 312 -23.44 -24.34 14.00
C TYR A 312 -24.81 -24.19 13.31
N GLU A 313 -25.74 -25.11 13.54
CA GLU A 313 -27.05 -25.04 12.86
C GLU A 313 -27.89 -23.91 13.45
N GLU A 314 -27.81 -23.64 14.75
CA GLU A 314 -28.51 -22.50 15.36
C GLU A 314 -27.96 -21.15 14.88
N ALA A 315 -26.64 -21.02 14.73
CA ALA A 315 -26.06 -19.83 14.12
C ALA A 315 -26.50 -19.66 12.64
N ARG A 316 -26.71 -20.78 11.93
CA ARG A 316 -27.19 -20.78 10.54
C ARG A 316 -28.67 -20.39 10.44
N GLU A 317 -29.51 -20.87 11.36
CA GLU A 317 -30.91 -20.46 11.47
C GLU A 317 -31.01 -18.97 11.80
N LEU A 318 -30.25 -18.49 12.79
CA LEU A 318 -30.19 -17.06 13.11
C LEU A 318 -29.76 -16.22 11.90
N ALA A 319 -28.75 -16.67 11.14
CA ALA A 319 -28.33 -15.99 9.92
C ALA A 319 -29.43 -15.98 8.85
N SER A 320 -30.22 -17.05 8.72
CA SER A 320 -31.35 -17.12 7.79
C SER A 320 -32.44 -16.11 8.16
N ASP A 321 -32.77 -15.98 9.44
CA ASP A 321 -33.78 -15.04 9.93
C ASP A 321 -33.34 -13.59 9.76
N TYR A 322 -32.09 -13.29 10.11
CA TYR A 322 -31.50 -11.97 9.88
C TYR A 322 -31.49 -11.62 8.39
N ASN A 323 -31.06 -12.53 7.51
CA ASN A 323 -31.06 -12.30 6.06
C ASN A 323 -32.46 -11.97 5.54
N ARG A 324 -33.49 -12.71 5.99
CA ARG A 324 -34.88 -12.47 5.57
C ARG A 324 -35.40 -11.11 6.03
N ASN A 325 -35.06 -10.69 7.25
CA ASN A 325 -35.46 -9.38 7.77
C ASN A 325 -34.71 -8.24 7.06
N PHE A 326 -33.43 -8.40 6.78
CA PHE A 326 -32.65 -7.44 5.99
C PHE A 326 -33.19 -7.29 4.57
N GLU A 327 -33.49 -8.40 3.89
CA GLU A 327 -34.01 -8.39 2.53
C GLU A 327 -35.34 -7.63 2.44
N ARG A 328 -36.21 -7.77 3.44
CA ARG A 328 -37.50 -7.05 3.51
C ARG A 328 -37.36 -5.55 3.74
N ASN A 329 -36.38 -5.12 4.52
CA ASN A 329 -36.30 -3.74 4.99
C ASN A 329 -35.32 -2.87 4.18
N LEU A 330 -34.25 -3.47 3.67
CA LEU A 330 -33.14 -2.76 3.04
C LEU A 330 -32.73 -3.37 1.69
N GLY A 331 -33.19 -4.58 1.36
CA GLY A 331 -32.88 -5.28 0.12
C GLY A 331 -31.89 -6.44 0.30
N GLY A 332 -31.79 -7.29 -0.73
CA GLY A 332 -31.00 -8.54 -0.72
C GLY A 332 -29.49 -8.37 -0.90
N TRP A 333 -29.00 -7.13 -0.96
CA TRP A 333 -27.61 -6.83 -1.30
C TRP A 333 -26.61 -7.23 -0.20
N ILE A 334 -27.06 -7.53 1.01
CA ILE A 334 -26.23 -8.03 2.12
C ILE A 334 -26.68 -9.41 2.59
N ARG A 335 -25.71 -10.29 2.84
CA ARG A 335 -25.99 -11.64 3.34
C ARG A 335 -24.97 -12.13 4.36
N PHE A 336 -25.46 -12.57 5.51
CA PHE A 336 -24.72 -13.31 6.52
C PHE A 336 -24.67 -14.79 6.16
N VAL A 337 -23.46 -15.34 6.06
CA VAL A 337 -23.22 -16.74 5.71
C VAL A 337 -22.38 -17.41 6.79
N VAL A 338 -22.90 -18.49 7.35
CA VAL A 338 -22.21 -19.32 8.36
C VAL A 338 -21.59 -20.53 7.67
N THR A 339 -20.27 -20.65 7.78
CA THR A 339 -19.48 -21.70 7.10
C THR A 339 -18.75 -22.57 8.10
N LYS A 340 -18.82 -23.91 7.93
CA LYS A 340 -18.00 -24.83 8.71
C LYS A 340 -16.52 -24.63 8.38
N GLN A 341 -15.66 -24.80 9.38
CA GLN A 341 -14.22 -24.67 9.21
C GLN A 341 -13.54 -26.00 9.50
N SER A 342 -13.10 -26.71 8.45
CA SER A 342 -12.52 -28.06 8.60
C SER A 342 -11.09 -28.07 9.14
N PHE A 343 -10.41 -26.90 9.22
CA PHE A 343 -8.98 -26.79 9.58
C PHE A 343 -8.68 -25.58 10.47
N SER A 344 -9.66 -25.06 11.20
CA SER A 344 -9.49 -23.94 12.12
C SER A 344 -9.66 -24.38 13.56
N LYS A 345 -8.97 -23.71 14.50
CA LYS A 345 -9.22 -23.88 15.95
C LYS A 345 -10.65 -23.48 16.36
N LYS A 346 -11.40 -22.82 15.46
CA LYS A 346 -12.77 -22.39 15.68
C LYS A 346 -13.73 -23.23 14.84
N PRO A 347 -14.89 -23.66 15.39
CA PRO A 347 -15.80 -24.61 14.73
C PRO A 347 -16.43 -24.08 13.44
N PHE A 348 -16.66 -22.77 13.36
CA PHE A 348 -17.26 -22.14 12.18
C PHE A 348 -16.81 -20.69 12.01
N ALA A 349 -17.12 -20.15 10.84
CA ALA A 349 -16.82 -18.78 10.48
C ALA A 349 -18.04 -18.07 9.89
N ILE A 350 -18.15 -16.79 10.19
CA ILE A 350 -19.18 -15.90 9.66
C ILE A 350 -18.55 -15.09 8.53
N GLN A 351 -19.19 -15.10 7.37
CA GLN A 351 -18.84 -14.29 6.22
C GLN A 351 -19.99 -13.35 5.90
N LEU A 352 -19.70 -12.05 5.86
CA LEU A 352 -20.58 -11.03 5.29
C LEU A 352 -20.32 -10.95 3.79
N ARG A 353 -21.33 -11.21 2.96
CA ARG A 353 -21.30 -11.06 1.51
C ARG A 353 -22.12 -9.85 1.10
N ILE A 354 -21.57 -9.05 0.19
CA ILE A 354 -22.23 -7.86 -0.34
C ILE A 354 -22.23 -7.94 -1.86
N ASN A 355 -23.40 -7.78 -2.45
CA ASN A 355 -23.54 -7.51 -3.87
C ASN A 355 -23.37 -6.00 -4.08
N TRP A 356 -22.21 -5.60 -4.63
CA TRP A 356 -21.87 -4.18 -4.80
C TRP A 356 -22.76 -3.48 -5.81
N ASP A 357 -23.21 -4.19 -6.84
CA ASP A 357 -24.03 -3.59 -7.89
C ASP A 357 -25.44 -3.29 -7.36
N GLU A 358 -26.03 -4.24 -6.62
CA GLU A 358 -27.31 -4.03 -5.94
C GLU A 358 -27.21 -3.01 -4.80
N PHE A 359 -26.09 -2.97 -4.08
CA PHE A 359 -25.88 -1.98 -3.02
C PHE A 359 -25.79 -0.56 -3.57
N ASN A 360 -25.06 -0.35 -4.67
CA ASN A 360 -24.98 0.97 -5.29
C ASN A 360 -26.35 1.40 -5.84
N ALA A 361 -27.09 0.48 -6.47
CA ALA A 361 -28.46 0.73 -6.91
C ALA A 361 -29.38 1.12 -5.75
N PHE A 362 -29.29 0.40 -4.62
CA PHE A 362 -30.00 0.75 -3.39
C PHE A 362 -29.65 2.16 -2.91
N LEU A 363 -28.37 2.57 -2.89
CA LEU A 363 -27.99 3.92 -2.46
C LEU A 363 -28.56 5.00 -3.37
N ASP A 364 -28.52 4.79 -4.69
CA ASP A 364 -29.08 5.71 -5.66
C ASP A 364 -30.61 5.84 -5.51
N GLU A 365 -31.30 4.71 -5.36
CA GLU A 365 -32.75 4.65 -5.10
C GLU A 365 -33.12 5.29 -3.75
N PHE A 366 -32.38 4.97 -2.69
CA PHE A 366 -32.61 5.49 -1.35
C PHE A 366 -32.40 7.01 -1.30
N ALA A 367 -31.37 7.52 -1.96
CA ALA A 367 -31.13 8.96 -2.08
C ALA A 367 -32.25 9.67 -2.85
N ALA A 368 -32.69 9.09 -3.98
CA ALA A 368 -33.73 9.64 -4.83
C ALA A 368 -35.16 9.46 -4.29
N SER A 369 -35.37 8.52 -3.37
CA SER A 369 -36.69 8.20 -2.83
C SER A 369 -37.31 9.38 -2.06
N ASP A 370 -38.62 9.57 -2.24
CA ASP A 370 -39.42 10.57 -1.51
C ASP A 370 -39.86 10.01 -0.15
N ILE A 371 -38.88 9.74 0.71
CA ILE A 371 -39.10 9.32 2.09
C ILE A 371 -38.78 10.46 3.05
N GLU A 372 -39.44 10.44 4.21
CA GLU A 372 -39.22 11.42 5.26
C GLU A 372 -37.74 11.51 5.64
N LEU A 373 -37.25 12.75 5.76
CA LEU A 373 -35.84 13.04 5.97
C LEU A 373 -35.26 12.35 7.22
N TRP A 374 -36.05 12.20 8.28
CA TRP A 374 -35.63 11.51 9.50
C TRP A 374 -35.30 10.02 9.24
N LYS A 375 -35.98 9.35 8.30
CA LYS A 375 -35.67 7.95 7.93
C LYS A 375 -34.31 7.84 7.23
N LYS A 376 -33.98 8.83 6.39
CA LYS A 376 -32.64 8.94 5.77
C LYS A 376 -31.57 9.15 6.83
N TYR A 377 -31.83 10.02 7.82
CA TYR A 377 -30.91 10.22 8.94
C TYR A 377 -30.77 8.99 9.85
N SER A 378 -31.86 8.28 10.12
CA SER A 378 -31.82 7.03 10.90
C SER A 378 -30.96 5.97 10.22
N TYR A 379 -31.11 5.79 8.89
CA TYR A 379 -30.25 4.88 8.14
C TYR A 379 -28.76 5.27 8.24
N ILE A 380 -28.44 6.56 8.06
CA ILE A 380 -27.06 7.05 8.20
C ILE A 380 -26.55 6.84 9.62
N LEU A 381 -27.40 7.02 10.63
CA LEU A 381 -27.06 6.79 12.03
C LEU A 381 -26.78 5.32 12.33
N GLU A 382 -27.58 4.40 11.79
CA GLU A 382 -27.35 2.95 11.87
C GLU A 382 -26.07 2.52 11.14
N CYS A 383 -25.73 3.22 10.05
CA CYS A 383 -24.48 3.03 9.32
C CYS A 383 -23.25 3.54 10.08
N ARG A 384 -23.41 4.42 11.07
CA ARG A 384 -22.31 4.82 11.95
C ARG A 384 -22.00 3.66 12.89
N ALA A 385 -20.79 3.10 12.79
CA ALA A 385 -20.26 2.24 13.85
C ALA A 385 -20.32 3.01 15.19
N PRO A 386 -20.35 2.35 16.37
CA PRO A 386 -20.06 3.02 17.63
C PRO A 386 -18.62 3.51 17.56
N SER A 387 -18.44 4.72 17.05
CA SER A 387 -17.16 5.39 16.82
C SER A 387 -16.36 5.49 18.12
N LEU A 388 -17.03 5.45 19.27
CA LEU A 388 -16.40 5.34 20.59
C LEU A 388 -15.52 4.10 20.75
N GLY A 389 -15.95 2.91 20.31
CA GLY A 389 -15.17 1.68 20.44
C GLY A 389 -13.97 1.60 19.47
N LEU A 390 -14.04 2.35 18.37
CA LEU A 390 -12.98 2.47 17.37
C LEU A 390 -11.92 3.52 17.76
N ILE A 391 -12.35 4.62 18.39
CA ILE A 391 -11.48 5.68 18.89
C ILE A 391 -10.76 5.23 20.18
N LEU A 392 -11.45 4.53 21.09
CA LEU A 392 -10.88 4.08 22.38
C LEU A 392 -9.91 2.88 22.26
N ARG A 393 -9.67 2.34 21.06
CA ARG A 393 -8.61 1.33 20.82
C ARG A 393 -7.23 1.96 20.53
N GLY A 394 -7.17 3.29 20.39
CA GLY A 394 -5.94 4.06 20.50
C GLY A 394 -5.80 4.58 21.94
N ASP A 395 -4.92 3.96 22.73
CA ASP A 395 -4.48 4.43 24.04
C ASP A 395 -5.40 4.38 25.26
N THR A 396 -5.32 3.26 25.98
CA THR A 396 -5.24 3.27 27.45
C THR A 396 -3.94 2.68 28.00
N SER A 397 -2.99 2.25 27.15
CA SER A 397 -1.69 1.73 27.60
C SER A 397 -0.45 2.54 27.18
N LYS A 398 -0.58 3.66 26.46
CA LYS A 398 0.51 4.64 26.29
C LYS A 398 0.03 6.07 26.58
N ARG A 399 -0.50 6.29 27.78
CA ARG A 399 -0.44 7.64 28.35
C ARG A 399 1.01 8.03 28.54
N CYS A 400 1.40 9.14 27.89
CA CYS A 400 2.45 10.06 28.26
C CYS A 400 3.68 9.47 28.95
N LYS A 401 4.74 9.21 28.17
CA LYS A 401 6.05 9.71 28.55
C LYS A 401 6.38 10.89 27.64
N MET A 402 5.86 12.06 28.03
CA MET A 402 6.50 13.32 27.70
C MET A 402 7.82 13.38 28.48
N ARG A 403 8.93 13.51 27.77
CA ARG A 403 10.05 14.38 28.11
C ARG A 403 10.76 14.76 26.82
#